data_AF-A0A2Z2MC80-F1
#
_entry.id   AF-A0A2Z2MC80-F1
#
_cell.length_a   1.000
_cell.length_b   1.000
_cell.length_c   1.000
_cell.angle_alpha   90.00
_cell.angle_beta   90.00
_cell.angle_gamma   90.00
#
_symmetry.space_group_name_H-M   'P 1'
#
loop_
_entity.id
_entity.type
_entity.pdbx_description
1 polymer ?
#
loop_
_entity_poly.entity_id
_entity_poly.type
_entity_poly.pdbx_seq_one_letter_code
_entity_poly.pdbx_strand_id
1 'polypeptide(L)'
;MDFSLFMERYGYKILLGLFALVLLGFFAFLGLWVYSMFKFFGGIAAVVILGYAIHAFLVQRRVLDATAEAHGKYFYDPNYGKKR
;
A
#
# COMPACT_ATOMS: atom_id res chain seq x y z
N MET A 1 7.55 -19.72 -31.26
CA MET A 1 7.94 -18.31 -31.03
C MET A 1 8.64 -18.25 -29.69
N ASP A 2 9.79 -17.59 -29.61
CA ASP A 2 10.46 -17.36 -28.33
C ASP A 2 9.59 -16.43 -27.46
N PHE A 3 9.45 -16.78 -26.18
CA PHE A 3 8.71 -16.00 -25.20
C PHE A 3 9.31 -14.60 -25.02
N SER A 4 10.64 -14.48 -25.17
CA SER A 4 11.33 -13.19 -25.11
C SER A 4 10.82 -12.20 -26.17
N LEU A 5 10.72 -12.66 -27.42
CA LEU A 5 10.25 -11.86 -28.56
C LEU A 5 8.76 -11.48 -28.42
N PHE A 6 7.95 -12.34 -27.80
CA PHE A 6 6.57 -12.03 -27.46
C PHE A 6 6.47 -10.94 -26.39
N MET A 7 7.28 -11.04 -25.34
CA MET A 7 7.30 -10.05 -24.25
C MET A 7 7.70 -8.67 -24.74
N GLU A 8 8.74 -8.61 -25.58
CA GLU A 8 9.23 -7.37 -26.18
C GLU A 8 8.17 -6.68 -27.04
N ARG A 9 7.42 -7.46 -27.84
CA ARG A 9 6.46 -6.89 -28.80
C ARG A 9 5.09 -6.58 -28.19
N TYR A 10 4.61 -7.41 -27.26
CA TYR A 10 3.26 -7.33 -26.70
C TYR A 10 3.20 -7.45 -25.17
N GLY A 11 4.00 -8.32 -24.58
CA GLY A 11 3.87 -8.67 -23.15
C GLY A 11 4.04 -7.49 -22.20
N TYR A 12 5.00 -6.59 -22.41
CA TYR A 12 5.18 -5.42 -21.54
C TYR A 12 3.99 -4.44 -21.61
N LYS A 13 3.38 -4.27 -22.78
CA LYS A 13 2.19 -3.41 -22.95
C LYS A 13 0.98 -4.01 -22.23
N ILE A 14 0.81 -5.33 -22.32
CA ILE A 14 -0.24 -6.05 -21.62
C ILE A 14 -0.02 -5.95 -20.10
N LEU A 15 1.21 -6.15 -19.63
CA LEU A 15 1.54 -6.05 -18.20
C LEU A 15 1.28 -4.63 -17.66
N LEU A 16 1.67 -3.61 -18.42
CA LEU A 16 1.37 -2.21 -18.10
C LEU A 16 -0.15 -1.97 -18.02
N GLY A 17 -0.90 -2.48 -19.00
CA GLY A 17 -2.36 -2.35 -19.03
C GLY A 17 -3.04 -3.03 -17.85
N LEU A 18 -2.58 -4.23 -17.49
CA LEU A 18 -3.06 -4.96 -16.30
C LEU A 18 -2.72 -4.22 -15.02
N PHE A 19 -1.50 -3.70 -14.90
CA PHE A 19 -1.10 -2.89 -13.76
C PHE A 19 -1.96 -1.63 -13.63
N ALA A 20 -2.21 -0.94 -14.75
CA ALA A 20 -3.09 0.23 -14.78
C ALA A 20 -4.53 -0.14 -14.38
N LEU A 21 -5.07 -1.28 -14.84
CA LEU A 21 -6.39 -1.76 -14.43
C LEU A 21 -6.48 -2.03 -12.93
N VAL A 22 -5.44 -2.63 -12.35
CA VAL A 22 -5.37 -2.86 -10.90
C VAL A 22 -5.37 -1.53 -10.14
N LEU A 23 -4.57 -0.55 -10.58
CA LEU A 23 -4.57 0.78 -9.99
C LEU A 23 -5.93 1.47 -10.10
N LEU A 24 -6.56 1.42 -11.28
CA LEU A 24 -7.89 1.99 -11.48
C LEU A 24 -8.93 1.32 -10.58
N GLY A 25 -8.90 0.00 -10.45
CA GLY A 25 -9.78 -0.75 -9.55
C GLY A 25 -9.58 -0.35 -8.08
N PHE A 26 -8.33 -0.20 -7.66
CA PHE A 26 -7.99 0.24 -6.31
C PHE A 26 -8.53 1.65 -6.01
N PHE A 27 -8.29 2.61 -6.91
CA PHE A 27 -8.80 3.98 -6.73
C PHE A 27 -10.33 4.06 -6.83
N ALA A 28 -10.95 3.28 -7.72
CA ALA A 28 -12.40 3.20 -7.82
C ALA A 28 -13.02 2.65 -6.53
N PHE A 29 -12.44 1.59 -5.97
CA PHE A 29 -12.89 1.02 -4.70
C PHE A 29 -12.75 2.02 -3.54
N LEU A 30 -11.60 2.69 -3.42
CA LEU A 30 -11.39 3.75 -2.43
C LEU A 30 -12.41 4.88 -2.58
N GLY A 31 -12.64 5.34 -3.80
CA GLY A 31 -13.63 6.37 -4.10
C GLY A 31 -15.05 5.97 -3.70
N LEU A 32 -15.46 4.72 -4.02
CA LEU A 32 -16.76 4.17 -3.62
C LEU A 32 -16.89 4.05 -2.11
N TRP A 33 -15.82 3.68 -1.41
CA TRP A 33 -15.81 3.59 0.05
C TRP A 33 -16.01 4.97 0.69
N VAL A 34 -15.25 5.98 0.24
CA VAL A 34 -15.40 7.36 0.69
C VAL A 34 -16.80 7.89 0.38
N TYR A 35 -17.28 7.72 -0.85
CA TYR A 35 -18.64 8.11 -1.25
C TYR A 35 -19.70 7.47 -0.35
N SER A 36 -19.57 6.16 -0.08
CA SER A 36 -20.51 5.43 0.79
C SER A 36 -20.49 5.98 2.21
N MET A 37 -19.31 6.26 2.77
CA MET A 37 -19.17 6.89 4.08
C MET A 37 -19.91 8.23 4.14
N PHE A 38 -19.71 9.12 3.16
CA PHE A 38 -20.42 10.39 3.12
C PHE A 38 -21.93 10.23 2.87
N LYS A 39 -22.35 9.25 2.07
CA LYS A 39 -23.76 8.98 1.79
C LYS A 39 -24.52 8.53 3.04
N PHE A 40 -23.92 7.67 3.86
CA PHE A 40 -24.58 7.11 5.05
C PHE A 40 -24.39 7.97 6.31
N PHE A 41 -23.23 8.60 6.48
CA PHE A 41 -22.86 9.31 7.72
C PHE A 41 -22.75 10.84 7.55
N GLY A 42 -22.92 11.36 6.33
CA GLY A 42 -22.90 12.80 6.06
C GLY A 42 -21.60 13.46 6.51
N GLY A 43 -21.71 14.62 7.17
CA GLY A 43 -20.55 15.39 7.65
C GLY A 43 -19.71 14.67 8.71
N ILE A 44 -20.29 13.71 9.45
CA ILE A 44 -19.54 12.93 10.46
C ILE A 44 -18.44 12.09 9.80
N ALA A 45 -18.68 11.62 8.56
CA ALA A 45 -17.69 10.89 7.79
C ALA A 45 -16.37 11.66 7.65
N ALA A 46 -16.42 12.98 7.45
CA ALA A 46 -15.23 13.80 7.32
C ALA A 46 -14.38 13.79 8.60
N VAL A 47 -15.03 13.89 9.76
CA VAL A 47 -14.34 13.86 11.07
C VAL A 47 -13.69 12.51 11.30
N VAL A 48 -14.39 11.41 10.99
CA VAL A 48 -13.87 10.05 11.14
C VAL A 48 -12.68 9.80 10.21
N ILE A 49 -12.80 10.17 8.92
CA ILE A 49 -11.74 10.00 7.93
C ILE A 49 -10.51 10.81 8.34
N LEU A 50 -10.69 12.07 8.74
CA LEU A 50 -9.60 12.94 9.16
C LEU A 50 -8.94 12.44 10.45
N GLY A 51 -9.74 12.03 11.44
CA GLY A 51 -9.22 11.46 12.69
C GLY A 51 -8.42 10.18 12.45
N TYR A 52 -8.92 9.29 11.59
CA TYR A 52 -8.20 8.08 11.19
C TYR A 52 -6.90 8.41 10.47
N ALA A 53 -6.91 9.37 9.52
CA ALA A 53 -5.71 9.80 8.82
C ALA A 53 -4.66 10.34 9.80
N ILE A 54 -5.04 11.20 10.74
CA ILE A 54 -4.15 11.73 11.77
C ILE A 54 -3.56 10.59 12.61
N HIS A 55 -4.38 9.63 13.06
CA HIS A 55 -3.91 8.47 13.81
C HIS A 55 -2.92 7.62 12.98
N ALA A 56 -3.22 7.37 11.71
CA ALA A 56 -2.36 6.62 10.82
C ALA A 56 -0.98 7.31 10.65
N PHE A 57 -0.97 8.63 10.47
CA PHE A 57 0.28 9.39 10.30
C PHE A 57 1.10 9.53 11.59
N LEU A 58 0.46 9.72 12.74
CA LEU A 58 1.16 9.98 14.00
C LEU A 58 1.53 8.70 14.75
N VAL A 59 0.66 7.70 14.74
CA VAL A 59 0.81 6.46 15.52
C VAL A 59 1.29 5.34 14.61
N GLN A 60 0.51 5.01 13.57
CA GLN A 60 0.79 3.83 12.74
C GLN A 60 2.13 3.94 12.03
N ARG A 61 2.51 5.14 11.57
CA ARG A 61 3.83 5.39 11.00
C ARG A 61 4.97 4.98 11.95
N ARG A 62 4.88 5.34 13.23
CA ARG A 62 5.92 5.00 14.22
C ARG A 62 6.00 3.49 14.44
N VAL A 63 4.85 2.81 14.45
CA VAL A 63 4.80 1.35 14.55
C VAL A 63 5.49 0.72 13.35
N LEU A 64 5.20 1.20 12.14
CA LEU A 64 5.81 0.71 10.90
C LEU A 64 7.33 0.97 10.84
N ASP A 65 7.78 2.13 11.30
CA ASP A 65 9.21 2.46 11.38
C ASP A 65 9.93 1.53 12.38
N ALA A 66 9.32 1.30 13.55
CA ALA A 66 9.88 0.42 14.57
C ALA A 66 9.91 -1.04 14.13
N THR A 67 8.86 -1.53 13.45
CA THR A 67 8.87 -2.89 12.89
C THR A 67 9.89 -3.01 11.77
N ALA A 68 10.00 -2.01 10.88
CA ALA A 68 11.03 -2.00 9.85
C ALA A 68 12.45 -2.05 10.44
N GLU A 69 12.72 -1.30 11.51
CA GLU A 69 14.02 -1.30 12.18
C GLU A 69 14.29 -2.64 12.89
N ALA A 70 13.31 -3.19 13.58
CA ALA A 70 13.43 -4.49 14.24
C ALA A 70 13.74 -5.59 13.21
N HIS A 71 12.93 -5.70 12.16
CA HIS A 71 13.17 -6.63 11.06
C HIS A 71 14.54 -6.39 10.43
N GLY A 72 14.92 -5.13 10.23
CA GLY A 72 16.25 -4.75 9.74
C GLY A 72 17.38 -5.35 10.58
N LYS A 73 17.30 -5.22 11.91
CA LYS A 73 18.27 -5.80 12.84
C LYS A 73 18.26 -7.33 12.82
N TYR A 74 17.10 -7.97 12.81
CA TYR A 74 17.01 -9.44 12.73
C TYR A 74 17.65 -10.01 11.46
N PHE A 75 17.46 -9.38 10.30
CA PHE A 75 17.88 -9.94 9.01
C PHE A 75 19.26 -9.47 8.54
N TYR A 76 19.68 -8.25 8.92
CA TYR A 76 20.86 -7.62 8.34
C TYR A 76 21.95 -7.23 9.34
N ASP A 77 21.74 -7.37 10.66
CA ASP A 77 22.80 -7.16 11.64
C ASP A 77 23.53 -8.48 11.94
N PRO A 78 24.80 -8.64 11.52
CA PRO A 78 25.57 -9.88 11.72
C PRO A 78 25.95 -10.14 13.18
N ASN A 79 25.74 -9.17 14.07
CA ASN A 79 25.95 -9.29 15.51
C ASN A 79 24.65 -9.51 16.29
N TYR A 80 23.51 -9.54 15.59
CA TYR A 80 22.21 -9.75 16.21
C TYR A 80 22.14 -11.13 16.89
N GLY A 81 21.81 -11.15 18.19
CA GLY A 81 21.70 -12.39 18.98
C GLY A 81 23.04 -12.97 19.49
N LYS A 82 24.19 -12.41 19.11
CA LYS A 82 25.48 -12.81 19.69
C LYS A 82 25.67 -12.07 21.02
N LYS A 83 25.50 -12.78 22.13
CA LYS A 83 25.94 -12.29 23.45
C LYS A 83 27.45 -12.04 23.38
N ARG A 84 27.87 -10.82 23.74
CA ARG A 84 29.27 -10.56 24.09
C ARG A 84 29.72 -11.51 25.19
#